data_AF-A0A7C1Q6W9-F1
#
_entry.id   AF-A0A7C1Q6W9-F1
#
_cell.length_a   1.000
_cell.length_b   1.000
_cell.length_c   1.000
_cell.angle_alpha   90.00
_cell.angle_beta   90.00
_cell.angle_gamma   90.00
#
_symmetry.space_group_name_H-M   'P 1'
#
loop_
_entity.id
_entity.type
_entity.pdbx_description
1 polymer ?
#
loop_
_entity_poly.entity_id
_entity_poly.type
_entity_poly.pdbx_seq_one_letter_code
_entity_poly.pdbx_strand_id
1 'polypeptide(L)'
;MKLIKETNKEEHEIKIIEENKKELTRMILIPEENINEINSSCSYCHNIFLGDFTVLQCEKCGSYYHKPCLEKMNNEIKACRFCGAKIIFEE
;
A
#
# COMPACT_ATOMS: atom_id res chain seq x y z
N MET A 1 -46.96 31.66 31.59
CA MET A 1 -46.17 31.75 30.35
C MET A 1 -44.68 31.65 30.68
N LYS A 2 -43.98 30.71 30.03
CA LYS A 2 -42.57 30.70 29.56
C LYS A 2 -42.09 29.25 29.56
N LEU A 3 -42.24 28.58 28.43
CA LEU A 3 -41.32 28.52 27.27
C LEU A 3 -40.48 27.26 27.38
N ILE A 4 -40.99 26.22 26.71
CA ILE A 4 -40.35 24.93 26.48
C ILE A 4 -39.06 25.22 25.71
N LYS A 5 -37.92 24.78 26.24
CA LYS A 5 -36.63 24.89 25.53
C LYS A 5 -36.63 23.84 24.42
N GLU A 6 -36.78 24.29 23.19
CA GLU A 6 -36.54 23.48 22.00
C GLU A 6 -35.05 23.15 21.93
N THR A 7 -34.71 21.90 22.25
CA THR A 7 -33.38 21.34 21.97
C THR A 7 -33.24 21.17 20.46
N ASN A 8 -32.49 22.07 19.85
CA ASN A 8 -32.07 21.99 18.46
C ASN A 8 -31.18 20.74 18.29
N LYS A 9 -31.77 19.67 17.75
CA LYS A 9 -31.04 18.46 17.34
C LYS A 9 -30.38 18.79 16.00
N GLU A 10 -29.16 19.28 16.04
CA GLU A 10 -28.31 19.32 14.86
C GLU A 10 -27.97 17.88 14.48
N GLU A 11 -28.71 17.33 13.52
CA GLU A 11 -28.43 16.04 12.88
C GLU A 11 -27.03 16.12 12.25
N HIS A 12 -26.05 15.55 12.93
CA HIS A 12 -24.73 15.34 12.36
C HIS A 12 -24.85 14.24 11.30
N GLU A 13 -25.02 14.63 10.04
CA GLU A 13 -24.90 13.71 8.91
C GLU A 13 -23.48 13.12 8.89
N ILE A 14 -23.35 11.87 9.33
CA ILE A 14 -22.14 11.09 9.11
C ILE A 14 -22.08 10.78 7.62
N LYS A 15 -21.34 11.59 6.86
CA LYS A 15 -21.03 11.31 5.45
C LYS A 15 -20.06 10.12 5.42
N ILE A 16 -20.59 8.93 5.14
CA ILE A 16 -19.77 7.78 4.79
C ILE A 16 -19.07 8.14 3.48
N ILE A 17 -17.77 8.40 3.55
CA ILE A 17 -16.95 8.63 2.36
C ILE A 17 -16.89 7.29 1.63
N GLU A 18 -17.40 7.22 0.40
CA GLU A 18 -17.28 6.02 -0.43
C GLU A 18 -15.79 5.78 -0.74
N GLU A 19 -15.11 4.94 0.05
CA GLU A 19 -13.74 4.48 -0.16
C GLU A 19 -13.66 3.49 -1.35
N ASN A 20 -14.03 3.94 -2.56
CA ASN A 20 -14.21 3.01 -3.69
C ASN A 20 -13.40 3.35 -4.94
N LYS A 21 -12.20 3.90 -4.76
CA LYS A 21 -11.14 3.74 -5.77
C LYS A 21 -10.09 2.80 -5.21
N LYS A 22 -10.24 1.50 -5.50
CA LYS A 22 -9.15 0.53 -5.32
C LYS A 22 -8.00 0.98 -6.19
N GLU A 23 -7.03 1.65 -5.60
CA GLU A 23 -5.84 2.11 -6.30
C GLU A 23 -5.04 0.88 -6.75
N LEU A 24 -4.66 0.84 -8.02
CA LEU A 24 -3.91 -0.25 -8.62
C LEU A 24 -2.42 0.09 -8.62
N THR A 25 -1.56 -0.92 -8.62
CA THR A 25 -0.12 -0.74 -8.79
C THR A 25 0.51 -1.91 -9.54
N ARG A 26 1.56 -1.59 -10.29
CA ARG A 26 2.49 -2.58 -10.83
C ARG A 26 3.68 -2.75 -9.90
N MET A 27 4.42 -3.82 -10.12
CA MET A 27 5.70 -4.10 -9.44
C MET A 27 6.80 -4.08 -10.48
N ILE A 28 7.67 -3.08 -10.39
CA ILE A 28 8.74 -2.80 -11.33
C ILE A 28 9.99 -3.56 -10.89
N LEU A 29 10.60 -4.29 -11.82
CA LEU A 29 11.87 -4.96 -11.58
C LEU A 29 12.99 -3.91 -11.44
N ILE A 30 13.77 -3.98 -10.37
CA ILE A 30 14.96 -3.14 -10.20
C ILE A 30 16.16 -3.83 -10.85
N PRO A 31 16.92 -3.14 -11.73
CA PRO A 31 18.17 -3.66 -12.29
C PRO A 31 19.16 -4.06 -11.20
N GLU A 32 19.88 -5.16 -11.41
CA GLU A 32 20.81 -5.71 -10.42
C GLU A 32 21.90 -4.71 -10.02
N GLU A 33 22.41 -3.95 -10.99
CA GLU A 33 23.38 -2.86 -10.80
C GLU A 33 22.91 -1.78 -9.81
N ASN A 34 21.60 -1.57 -9.70
CA ASN A 34 21.00 -0.54 -8.84
C ASN A 34 20.60 -1.06 -7.45
N ILE A 35 20.66 -2.38 -7.20
CA ILE A 35 20.20 -2.97 -5.93
C ILE A 35 21.03 -2.46 -4.76
N ASN A 36 22.34 -2.35 -4.93
CA ASN A 36 23.25 -1.91 -3.87
C ASN A 36 23.10 -0.42 -3.54
N GLU A 37 22.41 0.36 -4.37
CA GLU A 37 22.13 1.78 -4.13
C GLU A 37 20.82 2.00 -3.33
N ILE A 38 20.07 0.93 -3.06
CA ILE A 38 18.81 1.01 -2.33
C ILE A 38 19.09 1.28 -0.84
N ASN A 39 18.89 2.53 -0.43
CA ASN A 39 18.98 2.97 0.97
C ASN A 39 17.68 2.69 1.78
N SER A 40 17.09 1.52 1.59
CA SER A 40 15.85 1.11 2.24
C SER A 40 15.84 -0.40 2.49
N SER A 41 14.90 -0.85 3.31
CA SER A 41 14.70 -2.28 3.57
C SER A 41 13.45 -2.80 2.88
N CYS A 42 13.40 -4.12 2.69
CA CYS A 42 12.21 -4.79 2.19
C CYS A 42 11.01 -4.47 3.07
N SER A 43 9.95 -3.91 2.50
CA SER A 43 8.75 -3.51 3.24
C SER A 43 7.90 -4.69 3.74
N TYR A 44 8.34 -5.93 3.53
CA TYR A 44 7.74 -7.14 4.05
C TYR A 44 8.56 -7.79 5.17
N CYS A 45 9.86 -8.05 4.94
CA CYS A 45 10.72 -8.74 5.91
C CYS A 45 11.68 -7.82 6.68
N HIS A 46 11.74 -6.54 6.33
CA HIS A 46 12.59 -5.51 6.95
C HIS A 46 14.12 -5.74 6.83
N ASN A 47 14.56 -6.73 6.04
CA ASN A 47 15.97 -6.91 5.72
C ASN A 47 16.42 -5.97 4.59
N ILE A 48 17.68 -5.57 4.62
CA ILE A 48 18.35 -4.83 3.55
C ILE A 48 18.53 -5.70 2.30
N PHE A 49 18.74 -5.05 1.15
CA PHE A 49 19.00 -5.73 -0.11
C PHE A 49 20.50 -5.98 -0.26
N LEU A 50 20.87 -7.26 -0.26
CA LEU A 50 22.20 -7.74 -0.64
C LEU A 50 21.99 -8.39 -2.01
N GLY A 51 22.78 -8.03 -3.02
CA GLY A 51 22.56 -8.25 -4.46
C GLY A 51 22.28 -9.69 -4.97
N ASP A 52 22.06 -10.66 -4.08
CA ASP A 52 21.75 -12.05 -4.38
C ASP A 52 20.26 -12.30 -4.74
N PHE A 53 19.39 -11.31 -4.50
CA PHE A 53 17.95 -11.46 -4.72
C PHE A 53 17.40 -10.42 -5.68
N THR A 54 16.54 -10.86 -6.59
CA THR A 54 15.71 -9.97 -7.40
C THR A 54 14.88 -9.05 -6.50
N VAL A 55 14.94 -7.74 -6.76
CA VAL A 55 14.19 -6.71 -6.05
C VAL A 55 13.13 -6.12 -6.96
N LEU A 56 11.92 -5.93 -6.42
CA LEU A 56 10.84 -5.24 -7.11
C LEU A 56 10.39 -4.02 -6.31
N GLN A 57 9.98 -2.98 -7.02
CA GLN A 57 9.48 -1.73 -6.45
C GLN A 57 8.01 -1.53 -6.81
N CYS A 58 7.21 -1.13 -5.82
CA CYS A 58 5.85 -0.67 -6.06
C CYS A 58 5.89 0.65 -6.83
N GLU A 59 5.34 0.68 -8.04
CA GLU A 59 5.26 1.89 -8.88
C GLU A 59 4.56 3.05 -8.17
N LYS A 60 3.55 2.75 -7.35
CA LYS A 60 2.72 3.77 -6.70
C LYS A 60 3.41 4.46 -5.51
N CYS A 61 4.08 3.71 -4.63
CA CYS A 61 4.62 4.27 -3.39
C CYS A 61 6.15 4.14 -3.25
N GLY A 62 6.81 3.50 -4.21
CA GLY A 62 8.26 3.33 -4.21
C GLY A 62 8.79 2.30 -3.21
N SER A 63 7.92 1.59 -2.48
CA SER A 63 8.33 0.55 -1.52
C SER A 63 8.99 -0.63 -2.23
N TYR A 64 10.09 -1.13 -1.68
CA TYR A 64 10.86 -2.24 -2.25
C TYR A 64 10.53 -3.58 -1.58
N TYR A 65 10.62 -4.67 -2.35
CA TYR A 65 10.38 -6.04 -1.89
C TYR A 65 11.39 -6.99 -2.53
N HIS A 66 11.91 -7.95 -1.74
CA HIS A 66 12.52 -9.14 -2.31
C HIS A 66 11.46 -9.92 -3.11
N LYS A 67 11.81 -10.47 -4.26
CA LYS A 67 10.92 -11.35 -5.04
C LYS A 67 10.20 -12.43 -4.20
N PRO A 68 10.88 -13.25 -3.35
CA PRO A 68 10.20 -14.22 -2.51
C PRO A 68 9.26 -13.60 -1.46
N CYS A 69 9.53 -12.36 -1.02
CA CYS A 69 8.63 -11.64 -0.12
C CYS A 69 7.39 -11.12 -0.87
N LEU A 70 7.57 -10.62 -2.10
CA LEU A 70 6.48 -10.19 -2.96
C LEU A 70 5.53 -11.35 -3.29
N GLU A 71 6.07 -12.52 -3.63
CA GLU A 71 5.28 -13.72 -3.94
C GLU A 71 4.40 -14.14 -2.74
N LYS A 72 4.97 -14.18 -1.53
CA LYS A 72 4.22 -14.45 -0.29
C LYS A 72 3.13 -13.41 -0.07
N MET A 73 3.48 -12.13 -0.12
CA MET A 73 2.55 -11.02 0.07
C MET A 73 1.41 -11.06 -0.97
N ASN A 74 1.71 -11.37 -2.22
CA ASN A 74 0.72 -11.45 -3.28
C ASN A 74 -0.26 -12.62 -3.04
N ASN A 75 0.23 -13.76 -2.56
CA ASN A 75 -0.62 -14.90 -2.20
C ASN A 75 -1.55 -14.59 -1.01
N GLU A 76 -1.09 -13.77 -0.07
CA GLU A 76 -1.86 -13.41 1.14
C GLU A 76 -2.89 -12.30 0.90
N ILE A 77 -2.45 -11.17 0.33
CA ILE A 77 -3.26 -9.93 0.30
C ILE A 77 -3.50 -9.36 -1.10
N LYS A 78 -2.76 -9.83 -2.13
CA LYS A 78 -2.84 -9.32 -3.51
C LYS A 78 -2.69 -7.79 -3.63
N ALA A 79 -2.00 -7.17 -2.68
CA ALA A 79 -1.84 -5.74 -2.58
C ALA A 79 -0.44 -5.38 -2.05
N CYS A 80 0.03 -4.17 -2.36
CA CYS A 80 1.22 -3.60 -1.73
C CYS A 80 0.96 -3.45 -0.24
N ARG A 81 1.78 -4.11 0.59
CA ARG A 81 1.63 -4.04 2.05
C ARG A 81 1.88 -2.64 2.61
N PHE A 82 2.62 -1.79 1.90
CA PHE A 82 2.92 -0.43 2.35
C PHE A 82 1.79 0.55 2.07
N CYS A 83 1.27 0.60 0.83
CA CYS A 83 0.28 1.60 0.41
C CYS A 83 -1.14 1.05 0.17
N GLY A 84 -1.35 -0.26 0.34
CA GLY A 84 -2.65 -0.92 0.15
C GLY A 84 -3.11 -1.06 -1.31
N ALA A 85 -2.34 -0.57 -2.29
CA ALA A 85 -2.73 -0.66 -3.69
C ALA A 85 -2.76 -2.10 -4.20
N LYS A 86 -3.81 -2.48 -4.92
CA LYS A 86 -3.97 -3.82 -5.48
C LYS A 86 -2.93 -4.06 -6.57
N ILE A 87 -2.23 -5.18 -6.48
CA ILE A 87 -1.20 -5.54 -7.46
C ILE A 87 -1.88 -6.08 -8.72
N ILE A 88 -1.43 -5.60 -9.87
CA ILE A 88 -1.78 -6.15 -11.18
C ILE A 88 -0.54 -6.78 -11.82
N PHE A 89 -0.70 -7.98 -12.40
CA PHE A 89 0.27 -8.59 -13.29
C PHE A 89 -0.34 -8.50 -14.69
N GLU A 90 0.38 -7.90 -15.65
CA GLU A 90 -0.02 -8.00 -17.05
C GLU A 90 0.27 -9.44 -17.50
N GLU A 91 -0.76 -10.14 -17.99
CA GLU A 91 -0.65 -11.46 -18.63
C GLU A 91 -0.08 -11.35 -20.04
#